data_AF-A0A9D1E6F8-F1
#
_entry.id   AF-A0A9D1E6F8-F1
#
_cell.length_a   1.000
_cell.length_b   1.000
_cell.length_c   1.000
_cell.angle_alpha   90.00
_cell.angle_beta   90.00
_cell.angle_gamma   90.00
#
_symmetry.space_group_name_H-M   'P 1'
#
loop_
_entity.id
_entity.type
_entity.pdbx_description
1 polymer ?
#
loop_
_entity_poly.entity_id
_entity_poly.type
_entity_poly.pdbx_seq_one_letter_code
_entity_poly.pdbx_strand_id
1 'polypeptide(L)'
;MTAMTSAAAALFALSACGSGEINYTDYISEKRDRVYLYEDDNLTVKVQLTSRESPYLSDGYKGDMQDICEIFVKFSQSPENVTATLGESGGEMSYMSVTDSFYLSFAAAEIGDSASVTLTCDGTERQIDAPGVLYDGVITCEDALESARQYDGDLFAALTNGNNFEGEIYVRLLADEGKCYYYVGVIDREGNTSAYLVDGENGNVIAERKL
;
A
#
# COMPACT_ATOMS: atom_id res chain seq x y z
N MET A 1 -11.02 -63.34 44.92
CA MET A 1 -12.33 -63.43 44.22
C MET A 1 -13.16 -62.27 44.74
N THR A 2 -13.60 -61.28 43.97
CA THR A 2 -13.72 -61.14 42.51
C THR A 2 -13.87 -59.63 42.21
N ALA A 3 -13.22 -59.21 41.12
CA ALA A 3 -13.39 -58.00 40.29
C ALA A 3 -14.14 -56.77 40.82
N MET A 4 -13.47 -55.61 40.76
CA MET A 4 -14.14 -54.31 40.63
C MET A 4 -13.69 -53.67 39.31
N THR A 5 -14.66 -53.43 38.45
CA THR A 5 -14.58 -53.01 37.05
C THR A 5 -14.15 -51.56 36.89
N SER A 6 -13.19 -51.32 36.00
CA SER A 6 -12.83 -50.01 35.44
C SER A 6 -13.99 -49.36 34.69
N ALA A 7 -14.21 -48.07 34.91
CA ALA A 7 -14.94 -47.20 34.00
C ALA A 7 -14.01 -46.05 33.60
N ALA A 8 -13.47 -46.13 32.39
CA ALA A 8 -12.72 -45.07 31.74
C ALA A 8 -13.72 -44.00 31.26
N ALA A 9 -13.67 -42.80 31.84
CA ALA A 9 -14.37 -41.63 31.30
C ALA A 9 -13.45 -40.96 30.28
N ALA A 10 -13.89 -41.00 29.02
CA ALA A 10 -13.20 -40.47 27.86
C ALA A 10 -13.08 -38.93 27.92
N LEU A 11 -11.93 -38.45 27.45
CA LEU A 11 -11.65 -37.05 27.16
C LEU A 11 -12.69 -36.47 26.19
N PHE A 12 -13.32 -35.37 26.57
CA PHE A 12 -13.66 -34.31 25.62
C PHE A 12 -12.72 -33.15 25.91
N ALA A 13 -11.54 -33.20 25.27
CA ALA A 13 -10.75 -31.99 25.07
C ALA A 13 -11.56 -31.11 24.10
N LEU A 14 -12.26 -30.12 24.65
CA LEU A 14 -12.71 -28.98 23.87
C LEU A 14 -11.45 -28.28 23.38
N SER A 15 -11.12 -28.50 22.11
CA SER A 15 -10.22 -27.65 21.35
C SER A 15 -10.82 -26.25 21.34
N ALA A 16 -10.34 -25.41 22.27
CA ALA A 16 -10.38 -23.97 22.13
C ALA A 16 -9.43 -23.59 20.97
N CYS A 17 -9.85 -23.90 19.74
CA CYS A 17 -9.31 -23.24 18.55
C CYS A 17 -9.82 -21.80 18.62
N GLY A 18 -8.90 -20.86 18.80
CA GLY A 18 -9.20 -19.46 19.07
C GLY A 18 -10.13 -18.86 18.04
N SER A 19 -11.30 -18.42 18.50
CA SER A 19 -12.22 -17.54 17.79
C SER A 19 -11.70 -16.10 17.82
N GLY A 20 -10.53 -15.88 17.23
CA GLY A 20 -10.04 -14.53 16.95
C GLY A 20 -10.79 -14.00 15.74
N GLU A 21 -11.39 -12.83 15.85
CA GLU A 21 -11.88 -12.09 14.69
C GLU A 21 -10.68 -11.87 13.74
N ILE A 22 -10.89 -12.13 12.44
CA ILE A 22 -9.85 -11.98 11.45
C ILE A 22 -9.43 -10.51 11.35
N ASN A 23 -8.12 -10.25 11.40
CA ASN A 23 -7.58 -8.91 11.21
C ASN A 23 -7.12 -8.76 9.75
N TYR A 24 -7.93 -8.10 8.92
CA TYR A 24 -7.61 -7.93 7.50
C TYR A 24 -6.34 -7.11 7.24
N THR A 25 -5.88 -6.31 8.21
CA THR A 25 -4.61 -5.57 8.05
C THR A 25 -3.40 -6.51 7.94
N ASP A 26 -3.51 -7.73 8.49
CA ASP A 26 -2.48 -8.77 8.36
C ASP A 26 -2.31 -9.25 6.91
N TYR A 27 -3.32 -9.02 6.05
CA TYR A 27 -3.35 -9.42 4.64
C TYR A 27 -2.98 -8.28 3.68
N ILE A 28 -2.59 -7.10 4.19
CA ILE A 28 -2.06 -6.03 3.36
C ILE A 28 -0.70 -6.44 2.80
N SER A 29 -0.63 -6.60 1.47
CA SER A 29 0.56 -6.93 0.67
C SER A 29 1.15 -5.70 -0.05
N GLU A 30 0.42 -4.58 -0.06
CA GLU A 30 0.96 -3.27 -0.42
C GLU A 30 0.32 -2.19 0.43
N LYS A 31 1.14 -1.44 1.18
CA LYS A 31 0.75 -0.27 1.96
C LYS A 31 1.55 0.94 1.52
N ARG A 32 0.90 1.94 0.94
CA ARG A 32 1.49 3.27 0.71
C ARG A 32 0.80 4.26 1.63
N ASP A 33 1.52 4.73 2.64
CA ASP A 33 0.97 5.62 3.68
C ASP A 33 1.58 7.02 3.68
N ARG A 34 2.67 7.23 2.92
CA ARG A 34 3.32 8.53 2.79
C ARG A 34 3.56 8.87 1.33
N VAL A 35 3.04 10.02 0.93
CA VAL A 35 3.22 10.61 -0.39
C VAL A 35 3.64 12.06 -0.19
N TYR A 36 4.63 12.49 -0.97
CA TYR A 36 5.14 13.84 -1.01
C TYR A 36 5.02 14.35 -2.44
N LEU A 37 4.57 15.60 -2.60
CA LEU A 37 4.28 16.15 -3.92
C LEU A 37 4.78 17.58 -4.02
N TYR A 38 5.58 17.84 -5.04
CA TYR A 38 5.96 19.16 -5.50
C TYR A 38 5.53 19.34 -6.96
N GLU A 39 4.99 20.50 -7.29
CA GLU A 39 4.62 20.87 -8.65
C GLU A 39 4.95 22.34 -8.91
N ASP A 40 5.61 22.60 -10.04
CA ASP A 40 5.74 23.94 -10.63
C ASP A 40 5.39 23.87 -12.13
N ASP A 41 5.47 25.00 -12.83
CA ASP A 41 5.14 25.08 -14.27
C ASP A 41 6.00 24.16 -15.16
N ASN A 42 7.16 23.71 -14.67
CA ASN A 42 8.14 22.96 -15.44
C ASN A 42 8.15 21.48 -15.11
N LEU A 43 7.85 21.09 -13.88
CA LEU A 43 7.99 19.70 -13.42
C LEU A 43 7.08 19.35 -12.24
N THR A 44 6.82 18.05 -12.11
CA THR A 44 6.18 17.43 -10.95
C THR A 44 7.14 16.41 -10.34
N VAL A 45 7.38 16.49 -9.04
CA VAL A 45 8.15 15.49 -8.27
C VAL A 45 7.21 14.83 -7.28
N LYS A 46 7.11 13.51 -7.36
CA LYS A 46 6.38 12.69 -6.40
C LYS A 46 7.32 11.71 -5.73
N VAL A 47 7.37 11.74 -4.41
CA VAL A 47 8.06 10.72 -3.60
C VAL A 47 7.01 9.93 -2.85
N GLN A 48 7.16 8.61 -2.81
CA GLN A 48 6.26 7.76 -2.03
C GLN A 48 7.05 6.71 -1.25
N LEU A 49 6.61 6.44 -0.02
CA LEU A 49 7.10 5.35 0.79
C LEU A 49 6.04 4.27 0.81
N THR A 50 6.44 3.09 0.37
CA THR A 50 5.55 1.94 0.20
C THR A 50 6.17 0.74 0.92
N SER A 51 5.39 0.03 1.72
CA SER A 51 5.69 -1.34 2.15
C SER A 51 5.01 -2.28 1.17
N ARG A 52 5.74 -3.08 0.41
CA ARG A 52 5.15 -4.03 -0.55
C ARG A 52 5.94 -5.33 -0.64
N GLU A 53 5.36 -6.32 -1.28
CA GLU A 53 6.01 -7.62 -1.46
C GLU A 53 7.28 -7.60 -2.31
N SER A 54 8.12 -8.60 -2.07
CA SER A 54 9.30 -8.93 -2.87
C SER A 54 9.39 -10.46 -3.08
N PRO A 55 9.23 -10.98 -4.31
CA PRO A 55 8.87 -10.26 -5.54
C PRO A 55 7.47 -9.66 -5.48
N TYR A 56 7.25 -8.60 -6.24
CA TYR A 56 5.93 -7.97 -6.34
C TYR A 56 5.03 -8.76 -7.30
N LEU A 57 4.02 -9.43 -6.74
CA LEU A 57 3.09 -10.29 -7.46
C LEU A 57 1.65 -9.94 -7.04
N SER A 58 0.70 -10.09 -7.96
CA SER A 58 -0.73 -9.93 -7.66
C SER A 58 -1.41 -11.28 -7.83
N ASP A 59 -1.19 -12.19 -6.89
CA ASP A 59 -1.59 -13.60 -6.97
C ASP A 59 -2.54 -14.05 -5.85
N GLY A 60 -2.98 -13.13 -4.99
CA GLY A 60 -3.90 -13.45 -3.89
C GLY A 60 -3.21 -13.97 -2.64
N TYR A 61 -1.87 -13.98 -2.58
CA TYR A 61 -1.10 -14.46 -1.44
C TYR A 61 -0.13 -13.42 -0.92
N LYS A 62 -0.34 -12.99 0.34
CA LYS A 62 0.64 -12.14 1.01
C LYS A 62 2.00 -12.86 1.20
N GLY A 63 3.06 -12.29 0.64
CA GLY A 63 4.45 -12.71 0.73
C GLY A 63 5.31 -11.83 1.64
N ASP A 64 6.62 -11.89 1.42
CA ASP A 64 7.62 -11.17 2.22
C ASP A 64 7.59 -9.67 1.89
N MET A 65 7.41 -8.85 2.93
CA MET A 65 7.30 -7.40 2.81
C MET A 65 8.67 -6.71 2.84
N GLN A 66 8.82 -5.67 2.02
CA GLN A 66 9.97 -4.75 2.04
C GLN A 66 9.49 -3.31 1.98
N ASP A 67 10.23 -2.42 2.64
CA ASP A 67 9.98 -0.99 2.58
C ASP A 67 10.84 -0.35 1.49
N ILE A 68 10.19 0.41 0.61
CA ILE A 68 10.81 1.07 -0.54
C ILE A 68 10.48 2.55 -0.57
N CYS A 69 11.43 3.32 -1.09
CA CYS A 69 11.24 4.70 -1.49
C CYS A 69 11.25 4.75 -3.02
N GLU A 70 10.23 5.41 -3.59
CA GLU A 70 10.09 5.58 -5.03
C GLU A 70 9.98 7.07 -5.36
N ILE A 71 10.80 7.54 -6.30
CA ILE A 71 10.79 8.90 -6.81
C ILE A 71 10.31 8.87 -8.25
N PHE A 72 9.30 9.70 -8.56
CA PHE A 72 8.80 9.95 -9.90
C PHE A 72 9.01 11.42 -10.23
N VAL A 73 9.55 11.70 -11.42
CA VAL A 73 9.68 13.07 -11.92
C VAL A 73 9.09 13.17 -13.32
N LYS A 74 8.12 14.07 -13.48
CA LYS A 74 7.59 14.42 -14.79
C LYS A 74 8.08 15.81 -15.16
N PHE A 75 8.48 16.00 -16.40
CA PHE A 75 8.89 17.29 -16.92
C PHE A 75 7.92 17.74 -18.01
N SER A 76 7.69 19.05 -18.11
CA SER A 76 7.05 19.68 -19.27
C SER A 76 7.89 19.55 -20.54
N GLN A 77 9.22 19.52 -20.38
CA GLN A 77 10.20 19.25 -21.42
C GLN A 77 11.23 18.26 -20.88
N SER A 78 11.26 17.05 -21.43
CA SER A 78 12.09 15.96 -20.92
C SER A 78 13.58 16.20 -21.17
N PRO A 79 14.43 16.19 -20.11
CA PRO A 79 15.88 16.15 -20.25
C PRO A 79 16.36 14.79 -20.79
N GLU A 80 17.61 14.70 -21.22
CA GLU A 80 18.19 13.43 -21.69
C GLU A 80 18.63 12.55 -20.52
N ASN A 81 19.27 13.14 -19.50
CA ASN A 81 19.79 12.42 -18.34
C ASN A 81 19.25 13.02 -17.05
N VAL A 82 18.74 12.15 -16.17
CA VAL A 82 18.19 12.54 -14.87
C VAL A 82 18.77 11.63 -13.79
N THR A 83 19.35 12.25 -12.77
CA THR A 83 19.65 11.57 -11.51
C THR A 83 18.87 12.20 -10.38
N ALA A 84 18.43 11.40 -9.42
CA ALA A 84 17.78 11.87 -8.21
C ALA A 84 18.47 11.29 -6.97
N THR A 85 18.63 12.11 -5.93
CA THR A 85 19.06 11.66 -4.62
C THR A 85 18.13 12.17 -3.53
N LEU A 86 18.00 11.38 -2.47
CA LEU A 86 17.29 11.73 -1.24
C LEU A 86 18.11 11.18 -0.07
N GLY A 87 18.66 12.08 0.74
CA GLY A 87 19.67 11.73 1.73
C GLY A 87 20.92 11.12 1.07
N GLU A 88 21.34 9.95 1.55
CA GLU A 88 22.50 9.21 1.01
C GLU A 88 22.12 8.24 -0.12
N SER A 89 20.84 8.08 -0.42
CA SER A 89 20.34 7.17 -1.45
C SER A 89 20.04 7.92 -2.74
N GLY A 90 20.21 7.25 -3.88
CA GLY A 90 19.88 7.84 -5.17
C GLY A 90 20.56 7.14 -6.34
N GLY A 91 20.40 7.73 -7.52
CA GLY A 91 20.99 7.19 -8.76
C GLY A 91 20.38 7.78 -10.02
N GLU A 92 20.76 7.18 -11.15
CA GLU A 92 20.17 7.47 -12.45
C GLU A 92 18.72 6.97 -12.51
N MET A 93 17.83 7.82 -13.01
CA MET A 93 16.41 7.50 -13.13
C MET A 93 16.13 6.83 -14.47
N SER A 94 15.25 5.81 -14.45
CA SER A 94 14.74 5.16 -15.66
C SER A 94 13.52 5.89 -16.19
N TYR A 95 13.45 6.14 -17.50
CA TYR A 95 12.25 6.74 -18.10
C TYR A 95 11.14 5.70 -18.29
N MET A 96 9.95 5.99 -17.74
CA MET A 96 8.71 5.22 -17.89
C MET A 96 7.81 5.85 -18.95
N SER A 97 7.76 5.26 -20.14
CA SER A 97 6.96 5.79 -21.26
C SER A 97 5.45 5.75 -21.03
N VAL A 98 4.96 4.82 -20.20
CA VAL A 98 3.51 4.66 -19.90
C VAL A 98 2.97 5.84 -19.11
N THR A 99 3.76 6.35 -18.16
CA THR A 99 3.38 7.46 -17.28
C THR A 99 4.03 8.78 -17.68
N ASP A 100 4.87 8.75 -18.72
CA ASP A 100 5.68 9.88 -19.18
C ASP A 100 6.45 10.53 -18.02
N SER A 101 7.21 9.70 -17.30
CA SER A 101 7.93 10.11 -16.08
C SER A 101 9.24 9.37 -15.90
N PHE A 102 10.24 10.02 -15.32
CA PHE A 102 11.43 9.37 -14.79
C PHE A 102 11.10 8.70 -13.45
N TYR A 103 11.69 7.53 -13.20
CA TYR A 103 11.45 6.70 -12.02
C TYR A 103 12.75 6.17 -11.43
N LEU A 104 12.82 6.19 -10.10
CA LEU A 104 13.90 5.58 -9.34
C LEU A 104 13.31 4.94 -8.08
N SER A 105 13.81 3.75 -7.72
CA SER A 105 13.44 3.07 -6.48
C SER A 105 14.66 2.55 -5.75
N PHE A 106 14.63 2.67 -4.42
CA PHE A 106 15.66 2.16 -3.51
C PHE A 106 15.02 1.75 -2.18
N ALA A 107 15.81 1.13 -1.29
CA ALA A 107 15.35 0.81 0.05
C ALA A 107 14.86 2.07 0.78
N ALA A 108 13.84 1.94 1.62
CA ALA A 108 13.22 3.10 2.24
C ALA A 108 14.22 4.02 2.96
N ALA A 109 13.97 5.33 2.84
CA ALA A 109 14.68 6.38 3.56
C ALA A 109 13.76 6.96 4.64
N GLU A 110 14.35 7.42 5.74
CA GLU A 110 13.60 8.22 6.72
C GLU A 110 13.35 9.61 6.15
N ILE A 111 12.07 9.96 6.01
CA ILE A 111 11.60 11.26 5.51
C ILE A 111 10.69 11.85 6.59
N GLY A 112 10.95 13.11 6.95
CA GLY A 112 10.08 13.89 7.84
C GLY A 112 8.89 14.48 7.09
N ASP A 113 8.51 15.72 7.40
CA ASP A 113 7.32 16.36 6.79
C ASP A 113 7.51 16.76 5.32
N SER A 114 8.76 16.77 4.84
CA SER A 114 9.12 17.11 3.46
C SER A 114 10.23 16.21 2.95
N ALA A 115 10.11 15.77 1.70
CA ALA A 115 11.13 15.04 0.96
C ALA A 115 12.04 16.05 0.22
N SER A 116 13.26 16.22 0.71
CA SER A 116 14.30 17.02 0.04
C SER A 116 15.02 16.19 -1.02
N VAL A 117 14.60 16.33 -2.27
CA VAL A 117 15.17 15.63 -3.43
C VAL A 117 16.16 16.54 -4.15
N THR A 118 17.39 16.06 -4.37
CA THR A 118 18.33 16.71 -5.29
C THR A 118 18.18 16.09 -6.66
N LEU A 119 17.78 16.89 -7.64
CA LEU A 119 17.68 16.50 -9.05
C LEU A 119 18.85 17.08 -9.84
N THR A 120 19.51 16.24 -10.63
CA THR A 120 20.50 16.70 -11.61
C THR A 120 20.00 16.33 -13.00
N CYS A 121 19.73 17.35 -13.80
CA CYS A 121 19.21 17.25 -15.17
C CYS A 121 20.26 17.81 -16.13
N ASP A 122 20.78 16.97 -17.03
CA ASP A 122 21.79 17.36 -18.02
C ASP A 122 22.97 18.16 -17.43
N GLY A 123 23.41 17.78 -16.22
CA GLY A 123 24.51 18.41 -15.48
C GLY A 123 24.13 19.64 -14.64
N THR A 124 22.87 20.07 -14.66
CA THR A 124 22.36 21.15 -13.80
C THR A 124 21.66 20.58 -12.58
N GLU A 125 22.11 20.98 -11.40
CA GLU A 125 21.56 20.53 -10.12
C GLU A 125 20.50 21.50 -9.58
N ARG A 126 19.43 20.95 -8.99
CA ARG A 126 18.36 21.67 -8.30
C ARG A 126 17.89 20.86 -7.10
N GLN A 127 17.77 21.51 -5.94
CA GLN A 127 17.09 20.94 -4.78
C GLN A 127 15.58 21.24 -4.86
N ILE A 128 14.76 20.22 -4.60
CA ILE A 128 13.31 20.27 -4.56
C ILE A 128 12.86 19.78 -3.19
N ASP A 129 12.09 20.60 -2.47
CA ASP A 129 11.45 20.21 -1.22
C ASP A 129 9.98 19.88 -1.50
N ALA A 130 9.64 18.59 -1.52
CA ALA A 130 8.28 18.11 -1.73
C ALA A 130 7.58 17.89 -0.37
N PRO A 131 6.57 18.72 0.00
CA PRO A 131 5.84 18.54 1.24
C PRO A 131 5.01 17.25 1.22
N GLY A 132 4.79 16.67 2.40
CA GLY A 132 3.84 15.58 2.59
C GLY A 132 2.41 16.02 2.26
N VAL A 133 1.64 15.13 1.65
CA VAL A 133 0.26 15.44 1.22
C VAL A 133 -0.78 15.30 2.33
N LEU A 134 -0.42 14.62 3.43
CA LEU A 134 -1.33 14.40 4.55
C LEU A 134 -1.56 15.68 5.34
N TYR A 135 -2.78 15.85 5.83
CA TYR A 135 -3.21 16.94 6.68
C TYR A 135 -4.14 16.43 7.78
N ASP A 136 -4.39 17.27 8.79
CA ASP A 136 -5.29 16.93 9.89
C ASP A 136 -6.69 16.58 9.37
N GLY A 137 -7.18 15.39 9.72
CA GLY A 137 -8.49 14.88 9.31
C GLY A 137 -8.46 13.84 8.19
N VAL A 138 -7.29 13.57 7.59
CA VAL A 138 -7.14 12.42 6.69
C VAL A 138 -7.11 11.13 7.50
N ILE A 139 -7.93 10.15 7.12
CA ILE A 139 -8.02 8.83 7.74
C ILE A 139 -6.75 8.00 7.49
N THR A 140 -6.56 6.90 8.21
CA THR A 140 -5.42 6.00 7.98
C THR A 140 -5.67 4.99 6.87
N CYS A 141 -4.62 4.28 6.41
CA CYS A 141 -4.78 3.13 5.52
C CYS A 141 -5.70 2.05 6.12
N GLU A 142 -5.58 1.81 7.42
CA GLU A 142 -6.39 0.85 8.16
C GLU A 142 -7.86 1.26 8.18
N ASP A 143 -8.16 2.54 8.39
CA ASP A 143 -9.53 3.07 8.35
C ASP A 143 -10.12 3.01 6.92
N ALA A 144 -9.30 3.25 5.89
CA ALA A 144 -9.71 3.12 4.50
C ALA A 144 -10.03 1.66 4.13
N LEU A 145 -9.22 0.70 4.60
CA LEU A 145 -9.51 -0.72 4.45
C LEU A 145 -10.82 -1.09 5.16
N GLU A 146 -11.01 -0.63 6.40
CA GLU A 146 -12.24 -0.88 7.15
C GLU A 146 -13.46 -0.30 6.42
N SER A 147 -13.33 0.87 5.80
CA SER A 147 -14.37 1.49 4.99
C SER A 147 -14.76 0.64 3.78
N ALA A 148 -13.77 0.10 3.05
CA ALA A 148 -14.01 -0.82 1.94
C ALA A 148 -14.67 -2.13 2.40
N ARG A 149 -14.23 -2.67 3.55
CA ARG A 149 -14.80 -3.88 4.16
C ARG A 149 -16.25 -3.70 4.59
N GLN A 150 -16.60 -2.54 5.15
CA GLN A 150 -17.98 -2.23 5.52
C GLN A 150 -18.87 -2.03 4.29
N TYR A 151 -18.32 -1.42 3.23
CA TYR A 151 -19.01 -1.20 1.98
C TYR A 151 -19.31 -2.50 1.22
N ASP A 152 -18.33 -3.41 1.09
CA ASP A 152 -18.48 -4.70 0.39
C ASP A 152 -18.21 -5.89 1.32
N GLY A 153 -18.98 -5.97 2.41
CA GLY A 153 -18.83 -7.04 3.41
C GLY A 153 -19.04 -8.45 2.85
N ASP A 154 -19.85 -8.58 1.78
CA ASP A 154 -20.12 -9.86 1.13
C ASP A 154 -18.87 -10.41 0.42
N LEU A 155 -18.08 -9.56 -0.26
CA LEU A 155 -16.81 -9.98 -0.85
C LEU A 155 -15.84 -10.50 0.21
N PHE A 156 -15.65 -9.72 1.29
CA PHE A 156 -14.73 -10.11 2.36
C PHE A 156 -15.18 -11.41 3.02
N ALA A 157 -16.48 -11.56 3.30
CA ALA A 157 -17.03 -12.80 3.84
C ALA A 157 -16.86 -13.99 2.89
N ALA A 158 -17.02 -13.79 1.58
CA ALA A 158 -16.84 -14.83 0.57
C ALA A 158 -15.38 -15.32 0.47
N LEU A 159 -14.42 -14.43 0.71
CA LEU A 159 -12.99 -14.74 0.74
C LEU A 159 -12.49 -15.18 2.12
N THR A 160 -13.34 -15.19 3.16
CA THR A 160 -12.94 -15.62 4.50
C THR A 160 -13.42 -17.04 4.79
N ASN A 161 -12.46 -17.92 5.07
CA ASN A 161 -12.69 -19.29 5.51
C ASN A 161 -12.15 -19.49 6.93
N GLY A 162 -13.04 -19.39 7.93
CA GLY A 162 -12.65 -19.41 9.35
C GLY A 162 -11.83 -18.16 9.71
N ASN A 163 -10.62 -18.35 10.21
CA ASN A 163 -9.69 -17.25 10.53
C ASN A 163 -8.69 -16.98 9.40
N ASN A 164 -8.96 -17.46 8.19
CA ASN A 164 -8.08 -17.26 7.05
C ASN A 164 -8.80 -16.47 5.94
N PHE A 165 -8.20 -15.37 5.50
CA PHE A 165 -8.59 -14.68 4.28
C PHE A 165 -7.85 -15.29 3.08
N GLU A 166 -8.60 -15.56 2.02
CA GLU A 166 -8.12 -16.18 0.78
C GLU A 166 -7.88 -15.12 -0.30
N GLY A 167 -7.14 -14.08 0.08
CA GLY A 167 -6.75 -13.01 -0.81
C GLY A 167 -5.63 -12.17 -0.21
N GLU A 168 -5.20 -11.18 -0.99
CA GLU A 168 -4.26 -10.15 -0.58
C GLU A 168 -4.88 -8.76 -0.79
N ILE A 169 -4.31 -7.76 -0.12
CA ILE A 169 -4.91 -6.43 -0.03
C ILE A 169 -3.87 -5.35 -0.35
N TYR A 170 -4.21 -4.47 -1.29
CA TYR A 170 -3.47 -3.25 -1.57
C TYR A 170 -4.21 -2.07 -0.94
N VAL A 171 -3.50 -1.23 -0.17
CA VAL A 171 -4.00 0.04 0.35
C VAL A 171 -3.00 1.13 -0.02
N ARG A 172 -3.40 2.02 -0.93
CA ARG A 172 -2.51 3.06 -1.46
C ARG A 172 -3.09 4.45 -1.22
N LEU A 173 -2.39 5.27 -0.46
CA LEU A 173 -2.62 6.70 -0.41
C LEU A 173 -2.37 7.30 -1.81
N LEU A 174 -3.34 8.09 -2.25
CA LEU A 174 -3.32 8.90 -3.46
C LEU A 174 -3.57 10.34 -3.06
N ALA A 175 -3.00 11.28 -3.81
CA ALA A 175 -3.29 12.69 -3.66
C ALA A 175 -3.57 13.30 -5.03
N ASP A 176 -4.61 14.11 -5.10
CA ASP A 176 -5.00 14.84 -6.30
C ASP A 176 -5.70 16.15 -5.90
N GLU A 177 -5.32 17.26 -6.53
CA GLU A 177 -5.84 18.61 -6.26
C GLU A 177 -5.95 18.98 -4.77
N GLY A 178 -4.94 18.60 -3.97
CA GLY A 178 -4.89 18.88 -2.52
C GLY A 178 -5.81 18.01 -1.67
N LYS A 179 -6.44 16.99 -2.24
CA LYS A 179 -7.27 16.00 -1.52
C LYS A 179 -6.56 14.66 -1.44
N CYS A 180 -6.79 13.95 -0.35
CA CYS A 180 -6.32 12.59 -0.16
C CYS A 180 -7.43 11.57 -0.47
N TYR A 181 -7.03 10.48 -1.12
CA TYR A 181 -7.88 9.32 -1.38
C TYR A 181 -7.11 8.05 -1.09
N TYR A 182 -7.82 6.95 -0.89
CA TYR A 182 -7.22 5.63 -0.79
C TYR A 182 -7.75 4.72 -1.88
N TYR A 183 -6.84 4.12 -2.64
CA TYR A 183 -7.16 2.93 -3.42
C TYR A 183 -7.07 1.72 -2.50
N VAL A 184 -8.16 0.96 -2.39
CA VAL A 184 -8.21 -0.33 -1.71
C VAL A 184 -8.48 -1.40 -2.76
N GLY A 185 -7.50 -2.26 -3.03
CA GLY A 185 -7.64 -3.40 -3.94
C GLY A 185 -7.68 -4.70 -3.15
N VAL A 186 -8.67 -5.54 -3.41
CA VAL A 186 -8.80 -6.89 -2.88
C VAL A 186 -8.60 -7.86 -4.04
N ILE A 187 -7.58 -8.71 -3.93
CA ILE A 187 -7.19 -9.66 -4.97
C ILE A 187 -7.43 -11.06 -4.44
N ASP A 188 -8.24 -11.85 -5.15
CA ASP A 188 -8.46 -13.26 -4.82
C ASP A 188 -7.34 -14.16 -5.36
N ARG A 189 -7.37 -15.44 -4.99
CA ARG A 189 -6.38 -16.44 -5.44
C ARG A 189 -6.47 -16.81 -6.94
N GLU A 190 -7.49 -16.33 -7.64
CA GLU A 190 -7.60 -16.46 -9.09
C GLU A 190 -7.01 -15.24 -9.82
N GLY A 191 -6.62 -14.20 -9.07
CA GLY A 191 -6.07 -12.94 -9.58
C GLY A 191 -7.14 -11.91 -9.94
N ASN A 192 -8.42 -12.17 -9.66
CA ASN A 192 -9.47 -11.18 -9.89
C ASN A 192 -9.34 -10.06 -8.86
N THR A 193 -9.52 -8.81 -9.30
CA THR A 193 -9.35 -7.65 -8.42
C THR A 193 -10.67 -6.90 -8.25
N SER A 194 -11.11 -6.73 -7.01
CA SER A 194 -12.14 -5.75 -6.64
C SER A 194 -11.48 -4.53 -6.02
N ALA A 195 -11.68 -3.36 -6.62
CA ALA A 195 -11.02 -2.11 -6.24
C ALA A 195 -12.03 -1.06 -5.81
N TYR A 196 -11.69 -0.31 -4.77
CA TYR A 196 -12.50 0.76 -4.18
C TYR A 196 -11.66 2.02 -4.09
N LEU A 197 -12.24 3.16 -4.47
CA LEU A 197 -11.69 4.47 -4.20
C LEU A 197 -12.41 5.04 -2.98
N VAL A 198 -11.67 5.25 -1.90
CA VAL A 198 -12.17 5.74 -0.62
C VAL A 198 -11.77 7.21 -0.46
N ASP A 199 -12.71 8.06 -0.09
CA ASP A 199 -12.47 9.45 0.27
C ASP A 199 -11.65 9.53 1.57
N GLY A 200 -10.53 10.24 1.53
CA GLY A 200 -9.58 10.29 2.65
C GLY A 200 -10.08 11.09 3.86
N GLU A 201 -11.12 11.91 3.76
CA GLU A 201 -11.61 12.72 4.89
C GLU A 201 -12.76 12.04 5.63
N ASN A 202 -13.66 11.39 4.88
CA ASN A 202 -14.89 10.85 5.45
C ASN A 202 -15.03 9.32 5.32
N GLY A 203 -14.11 8.65 4.63
CA GLY A 203 -14.12 7.19 4.47
C GLY A 203 -15.20 6.67 3.53
N ASN A 204 -15.94 7.52 2.83
CA ASN A 204 -16.94 7.02 1.87
C ASN A 204 -16.25 6.38 0.66
N VAL A 205 -16.74 5.22 0.24
CA VAL A 205 -16.41 4.66 -1.07
C VAL A 205 -17.10 5.51 -2.15
N ILE A 206 -16.30 6.17 -2.98
CA ILE A 206 -16.77 7.09 -4.03
C ILE A 206 -16.70 6.48 -5.44
N ALA A 207 -15.97 5.38 -5.61
CA ALA A 207 -15.97 4.59 -6.84
C ALA A 207 -15.59 3.13 -6.57
N GLU A 208 -16.04 2.22 -7.42
CA GLU A 208 -15.68 0.81 -7.42
C GLU A 208 -15.34 0.32 -8.83
N ARG A 209 -14.51 -0.72 -8.92
CA ARG A 209 -14.19 -1.40 -10.18
C ARG A 209 -13.86 -2.87 -9.93
N LYS A 210 -14.38 -3.74 -10.79
CA LYS A 210 -14.00 -5.16 -10.85
C LYS A 210 -13.19 -5.40 -12.12
N LEU A 211 -12.03 -6.03 -11.99
CA LEU A 211 -11.05 -6.29 -13.05
C LEU A 211 -10.91 -7.79 -13.30
#